data_AF-A0A0F2R7S1-F1
#
_entry.id   AF-A0A0F2R7S1-F1
#
_cell.length_a   1.000
_cell.length_b   1.000
_cell.length_c   1.000
_cell.angle_alpha   90.00
_cell.angle_beta   90.00
_cell.angle_gamma   90.00
#
_symmetry.space_group_name_H-M   'P 1'
#
loop_
_entity.id
_entity.type
_entity.pdbx_description
1 polymer ?
#
loop_
_entity_poly.entity_id
_entity_poly.type
_entity_poly.pdbx_seq_one_letter_code
_entity_poly.pdbx_strand_id
1 'polypeptide(L)'
;MPRLPLLAALAFLAAGTAEAHAPGAGGFGFAAGVSHPFLGADHLMAMVAVGLLAAQQPGKVWLLPGAFVAAMATGLGLGALGVGGVPLEGAIIGSVVLLGALVAWGRSLAPATLVAVVAVSAALHG
;
A
#
# COMPACT_ATOMS: atom_id res chain seq x y z
N MET A 1 18.29 19.13 7.23
CA MET A 1 17.70 18.82 8.55
C MET A 1 16.66 17.71 8.39
N PRO A 2 16.87 16.51 8.94
CA PRO A 2 16.01 15.36 8.70
C PRO A 2 14.79 15.44 9.61
N ARG A 3 13.85 16.34 9.29
CA ARG A 3 12.58 16.46 10.04
C ARG A 3 11.55 15.42 9.60
N LEU A 4 11.73 14.86 8.40
CA LEU A 4 10.88 13.83 7.82
C LEU A 4 10.75 12.54 8.66
N PRO A 5 11.84 11.93 9.19
CA PRO A 5 11.73 10.74 10.02
C PRO A 5 11.03 11.02 11.36
N LEU A 6 11.23 12.20 11.94
CA LEU A 6 10.56 12.61 13.17
C LEU A 6 9.05 12.79 12.95
N LEU A 7 8.65 13.41 11.85
CA LEU A 7 7.25 13.57 11.47
C LEU A 7 6.57 12.22 11.18
N ALA A 8 7.25 11.29 10.51
CA ALA A 8 6.74 9.94 10.27
C ALA A 8 6.58 9.15 11.59
N ALA A 9 7.54 9.24 12.51
CA ALA A 9 7.44 8.61 13.82
C ALA A 9 6.30 9.20 14.67
N LEU A 10 6.11 10.52 14.64
CA LEU A 10 5.01 11.20 15.32
C LEU A 10 3.65 10.83 14.72
N ALA A 11 3.55 10.70 13.39
CA ALA A 11 2.33 10.26 12.72
C ALA A 11 2.00 8.79 13.04
N PHE A 12 3.01 7.93 13.14
CA PHE A 12 2.83 6.52 13.54
C PHE A 12 2.35 6.40 15.00
N LEU A 13 2.90 7.20 15.91
CA LEU A 13 2.46 7.27 17.31
C LEU A 13 1.07 7.89 17.48
N ALA A 14 0.63 8.72 16.52
CA ALA A 14 -0.68 9.34 16.49
C ALA A 14 -1.75 8.49 15.77
N ALA A 15 -1.37 7.37 15.15
CA ALA A 15 -2.30 6.44 14.53
C ALA A 15 -3.12 5.75 15.64
N GLY A 16 -4.30 6.28 15.94
CA GLY A 16 -5.29 5.64 16.80
C GLY A 16 -5.94 4.42 16.14
N THR A 17 -6.72 3.67 16.90
CA THR A 17 -7.57 2.60 16.38
C THR A 17 -8.69 3.22 15.54
N ALA A 18 -8.70 2.93 14.24
CA ALA A 18 -9.85 3.23 13.40
C ALA A 18 -10.96 2.21 13.73
N GLU A 19 -11.89 2.57 14.60
CA GLU A 19 -13.13 1.81 14.81
C GLU A 19 -13.97 1.88 13.51
N ALA A 20 -13.73 0.95 12.58
CA ALA A 20 -14.46 0.85 11.32
C ALA A 20 -15.88 0.27 11.47
N HIS A 21 -16.38 0.11 12.71
CA HIS A 21 -17.78 -0.21 12.95
C HIS A 21 -18.65 1.05 12.86
N ALA A 22 -18.96 1.48 11.63
CA ALA A 22 -20.11 2.34 11.38
C ALA A 22 -21.35 1.43 11.20
N PRO A 23 -22.31 1.41 12.14
CA PRO A 23 -23.58 0.71 11.93
C PRO A 23 -24.30 1.40 10.76
N GLY A 24 -24.39 0.71 9.61
CA GLY A 24 -25.11 1.21 8.43
C GLY A 24 -24.25 1.71 7.26
N ALA A 25 -22.92 1.60 7.29
CA ALA A 25 -22.08 1.77 6.10
C ALA A 25 -22.21 0.55 5.17
N GLY A 26 -23.38 0.40 4.56
CA GLY A 26 -23.68 -0.67 3.61
C GLY A 26 -22.75 -0.59 2.40
N GLY A 27 -21.96 -1.63 2.20
CA GLY A 27 -21.12 -1.76 1.02
C GLY A 27 -20.28 -3.02 0.99
N PHE A 28 -20.81 -4.17 1.40
CA PHE A 28 -20.20 -5.44 1.00
C PHE A 28 -20.71 -5.78 -0.39
N GLY A 29 -19.84 -5.76 -1.40
CA GLY A 29 -20.22 -6.04 -2.78
C GLY A 29 -19.24 -5.52 -3.82
N PHE A 30 -19.40 -5.98 -5.06
CA PHE A 30 -18.49 -5.68 -6.17
C PHE A 30 -18.25 -4.19 -6.39
N ALA A 31 -19.32 -3.37 -6.38
CA ALA A 31 -19.21 -1.92 -6.60
C ALA A 31 -18.36 -1.23 -5.52
N ALA A 32 -18.55 -1.61 -4.26
CA ALA A 32 -17.76 -1.08 -3.16
C ALA A 32 -16.28 -1.51 -3.30
N GLY A 33 -16.02 -2.79 -3.62
CA GLY A 33 -14.66 -3.28 -3.86
C GLY A 33 -13.95 -2.58 -5.02
N VAL A 34 -14.65 -2.29 -6.13
CA VAL A 34 -14.08 -1.54 -7.26
C VAL A 34 -13.82 -0.07 -6.90
N SER A 35 -14.70 0.54 -6.10
CA SER A 35 -14.53 1.94 -5.68
C SER A 35 -13.48 2.12 -4.58
N HIS A 36 -13.20 1.07 -3.80
CA HIS A 36 -12.36 1.14 -2.61
C HIS A 36 -10.94 1.67 -2.90
N PRO A 37 -10.18 1.16 -3.90
CA PRO A 37 -8.84 1.66 -4.19
C PRO A 37 -8.76 3.17 -4.51
N PHE A 38 -9.86 3.75 -5.00
CA PHE A 38 -9.90 5.16 -5.39
C PHE A 38 -10.38 6.08 -4.27
N LEU A 39 -11.05 5.54 -3.25
CA LEU A 39 -11.60 6.30 -2.12
C LEU A 39 -10.84 6.03 -0.81
N GLY A 40 -10.11 4.93 -0.73
CA GLY A 40 -9.27 4.55 0.41
C GLY A 40 -7.95 5.31 0.45
N ALA A 41 -7.63 5.89 1.62
CA ALA A 41 -6.38 6.63 1.81
C ALA A 41 -5.15 5.71 1.76
N ASP A 42 -5.29 4.47 2.21
CA ASP A 42 -4.27 3.42 2.16
C ASP A 42 -3.79 3.17 0.71
N HIS A 43 -4.73 2.91 -0.20
CA HIS A 43 -4.47 2.65 -1.61
C HIS A 43 -3.91 3.88 -2.32
N LEU A 44 -4.53 5.05 -2.13
CA LEU A 44 -4.07 6.27 -2.77
C LEU A 44 -2.63 6.61 -2.36
N MET A 45 -2.29 6.46 -1.07
CA MET A 45 -0.92 6.68 -0.61
C MET A 45 0.05 5.64 -1.20
N ALA A 46 -0.35 4.36 -1.25
CA ALA A 46 0.46 3.31 -1.87
C ALA A 46 0.68 3.57 -3.38
N MET A 47 -0.37 3.92 -4.13
CA MET A 47 -0.32 4.20 -5.57
C MET A 47 0.58 5.41 -5.87
N VAL A 48 0.46 6.48 -5.10
CA VAL A 48 1.33 7.66 -5.22
C VAL A 48 2.78 7.28 -4.93
N ALA A 49 3.05 6.55 -3.84
CA ALA A 49 4.40 6.12 -3.50
C ALA A 49 5.03 5.23 -4.58
N VAL A 50 4.27 4.28 -5.13
CA VAL A 50 4.70 3.42 -6.24
C VAL A 50 4.97 4.24 -7.49
N GLY A 51 4.12 5.22 -7.82
CA GLY A 51 4.32 6.12 -8.96
C GLY A 51 5.59 6.96 -8.82
N LEU A 52 5.85 7.51 -7.62
CA LEU A 52 7.09 8.24 -7.34
C LEU A 52 8.32 7.34 -7.42
N LEU A 53 8.27 6.13 -6.86
CA LEU A 53 9.35 5.14 -6.97
C LEU A 53 9.61 4.75 -8.43
N ALA A 54 8.55 4.57 -9.22
CA ALA A 54 8.66 4.24 -10.63
C ALA A 54 9.34 5.37 -11.43
N ALA A 55 9.01 6.63 -11.13
CA ALA A 55 9.65 7.80 -11.72
C ALA A 55 11.15 7.90 -11.35
N GLN A 56 11.56 7.36 -10.19
CA GLN A 56 12.96 7.29 -9.77
C GLN A 56 13.75 6.15 -10.46
N GLN A 57 13.10 5.26 -11.22
CA GLN A 57 13.71 4.13 -11.91
C GLN A 57 13.71 4.34 -13.45
N PRO A 58 14.70 5.07 -14.00
CA PRO A 58 14.72 5.40 -15.43
C PRO A 58 14.74 4.16 -16.32
N GLY A 59 13.97 4.20 -17.42
CA GLY A 59 13.85 3.09 -18.37
C GLY A 59 12.93 1.94 -17.94
N LYS A 60 12.36 1.98 -16.72
CA LYS A 60 11.49 0.91 -16.18
C LYS A 60 10.23 1.45 -15.49
N VAL A 61 9.71 2.59 -15.93
CA VAL A 61 8.59 3.31 -15.28
C VAL A 61 7.31 2.44 -15.14
N TRP A 62 7.09 1.47 -16.02
CA TRP A 62 5.92 0.58 -15.95
C TRP A 62 6.12 -0.66 -15.07
N LEU A 63 7.35 -0.96 -14.65
CA LEU A 63 7.66 -2.18 -13.92
C LEU A 63 6.97 -2.23 -12.55
N LEU A 64 7.10 -1.15 -11.76
CA LEU A 64 6.53 -1.12 -10.41
C LEU A 64 4.99 -0.99 -10.43
N PRO A 65 4.37 -0.12 -11.25
CA PRO A 65 2.91 -0.05 -11.34
C PRO A 65 2.31 -1.36 -11.86
N GLY A 66 2.94 -2.02 -12.83
CA GLY A 66 2.48 -3.32 -13.33
C GLY A 66 2.55 -4.41 -12.27
N ALA A 67 3.65 -4.48 -11.51
CA ALA A 67 3.79 -5.42 -10.40
C ALA A 67 2.75 -5.14 -9.29
N PHE A 68 2.48 -3.87 -8.99
CA PHE A 68 1.48 -3.47 -8.01
C PHE A 68 0.08 -3.96 -8.40
N VAL A 69 -0.38 -3.70 -9.62
CA VAL A 69 -1.71 -4.13 -10.08
C VAL A 69 -1.85 -5.65 -10.12
N ALA A 70 -0.82 -6.37 -10.58
CA ALA A 70 -0.85 -7.84 -10.60
C ALA A 70 -0.93 -8.44 -9.19
N ALA A 71 -0.19 -7.89 -8.24
CA ALA A 71 -0.19 -8.37 -6.86
C ALA A 71 -1.48 -7.97 -6.10
N MET A 72 -2.03 -6.79 -6.36
CA MET A 72 -3.37 -6.38 -5.90
C MET A 72 -4.44 -7.40 -6.30
N ALA A 73 -4.49 -7.77 -7.58
CA ALA A 73 -5.44 -8.78 -8.06
C ALA A 73 -5.23 -10.15 -7.38
N THR A 74 -3.98 -10.47 -7.02
CA THR A 74 -3.65 -11.69 -6.29
C THR A 74 -4.15 -11.65 -4.84
N GLY A 75 -3.96 -10.53 -4.14
CA GLY A 75 -4.50 -10.29 -2.79
C GLY A 75 -6.01 -10.49 -2.75
N LEU A 76 -6.72 -9.84 -3.68
CA LEU A 76 -8.17 -9.97 -3.83
C LEU A 76 -8.61 -11.43 -4.02
N GLY A 77 -7.89 -12.18 -4.86
CA GLY A 77 -8.15 -13.60 -5.07
C GLY A 77 -7.94 -14.43 -3.79
N LEU A 78 -6.87 -14.18 -3.04
CA LEU A 78 -6.59 -14.87 -1.77
C LEU A 78 -7.66 -14.57 -0.72
N GLY A 79 -8.07 -13.30 -0.60
CA GLY A 79 -9.17 -12.89 0.27
C GLY A 79 -10.49 -13.57 -0.11
N ALA A 80 -10.81 -13.65 -1.42
CA ALA A 80 -11.99 -14.35 -1.91
C ALA A 80 -11.98 -15.86 -1.64
N LEU A 81 -10.79 -16.48 -1.56
CA LEU A 81 -10.62 -17.89 -1.17
C LEU A 81 -10.66 -18.11 0.35
N GLY A 82 -10.83 -17.05 1.15
CA GLY A 82 -10.84 -17.11 2.61
C GLY A 82 -9.46 -17.31 3.22
N VAL A 83 -8.39 -17.10 2.45
CA VAL A 83 -7.01 -17.10 2.96
C VAL A 83 -6.80 -15.80 3.73
N GLY A 84 -6.92 -15.87 5.06
CA GLY A 84 -6.79 -14.72 5.96
C GLY A 84 -5.99 -15.07 7.23
N GLY A 85 -5.90 -14.10 8.16
CA GLY A 85 -5.26 -14.30 9.47
C GLY A 85 -4.05 -13.40 9.76
N VAL A 86 -3.64 -12.55 8.80
CA VAL A 86 -2.68 -11.47 9.06
C VAL A 86 -3.44 -10.31 9.70
N PRO A 87 -2.90 -9.62 10.74
CA PRO A 87 -3.44 -8.35 11.21
C PRO A 87 -3.30 -7.30 10.09
N LEU A 88 -4.33 -7.24 9.23
CA LEU A 88 -4.26 -6.56 7.93
C LEU A 88 -4.08 -5.06 8.09
N GLU A 89 -4.73 -4.45 9.08
CA GLU A 89 -4.59 -3.02 9.38
C GLU A 89 -3.14 -2.64 9.69
N GLY A 90 -2.47 -3.35 10.61
CA GLY A 90 -1.08 -3.10 10.95
C GLY A 90 -0.13 -3.36 9.78
N ALA A 91 -0.42 -4.38 8.97
CA ALA A 91 0.36 -4.71 7.78
C ALA A 91 0.23 -3.64 6.69
N ILE A 92 -0.98 -3.13 6.42
CA ILE A 92 -1.25 -2.04 5.49
C ILE A 92 -0.53 -0.78 5.95
N ILE A 93 -0.70 -0.34 7.20
CA ILE A 93 -0.02 0.84 7.75
C ILE A 93 1.50 0.70 7.62
N GLY A 94 2.05 -0.45 8.03
CA GLY A 94 3.48 -0.73 7.93
C GLY A 94 4.00 -0.67 6.49
N SER A 95 3.21 -1.18 5.54
CA SER A 95 3.56 -1.16 4.12
C SER A 95 3.55 0.26 3.53
N VAL A 96 2.60 1.11 3.90
CA VAL A 96 2.55 2.52 3.46
C VAL A 96 3.76 3.28 4.01
N VAL A 97 4.10 3.09 5.29
CA VAL A 97 5.30 3.68 5.91
C VAL A 97 6.57 3.20 5.19
N LEU A 98 6.67 1.90 4.90
CA LEU A 98 7.81 1.32 4.19
C LEU A 98 7.94 1.90 2.77
N LEU A 99 6.85 1.98 2.01
CA LEU A 99 6.84 2.57 0.67
C LEU A 99 7.25 4.05 0.71
N GLY A 100 6.76 4.81 1.68
CA GLY A 100 7.20 6.20 1.90
C GLY A 100 8.70 6.30 2.22
N ALA A 101 9.24 5.40 3.04
CA ALA A 101 10.66 5.33 3.31
C ALA A 101 11.47 5.00 2.05
N LEU A 102 10.97 4.08 1.21
CA LEU A 102 11.59 3.76 -0.07
C LEU A 102 11.54 4.92 -1.07
N VAL A 103 10.47 5.72 -1.09
CA VAL A 103 10.44 6.97 -1.87
C VAL A 103 11.55 7.93 -1.42
N ALA A 104 11.81 8.03 -0.11
CA ALA A 104 12.80 8.94 0.44
C ALA A 104 14.26 8.44 0.26
N TRP A 105 14.51 7.13 0.37
CA TRP A 105 15.86 6.57 0.46
C TRP A 105 16.15 5.41 -0.51
N GLY A 106 15.14 4.84 -1.14
CA GLY A 106 15.22 3.60 -1.91
C GLY A 106 15.68 3.74 -3.36
N ARG A 107 15.99 4.94 -3.85
CA ARG A 107 16.31 5.19 -5.28
C ARG A 107 17.43 4.31 -5.86
N SER A 108 18.41 3.94 -5.02
CA SER A 108 19.60 3.20 -5.42
C SER A 108 19.46 1.68 -5.27
N LEU A 109 18.29 1.21 -4.80
CA LEU A 109 18.04 -0.22 -4.63
C LEU A 109 17.91 -0.91 -5.99
N ALA A 110 18.22 -2.20 -6.01
CA ALA A 110 18.02 -3.03 -7.19
C ALA A 110 16.52 -3.06 -7.56
N PRO A 111 16.16 -2.98 -8.86
CA PRO A 111 14.76 -3.02 -9.28
C PRO A 111 14.00 -4.26 -8.78
N ALA A 112 14.68 -5.41 -8.67
CA ALA A 112 14.08 -6.64 -8.13
C ALA A 112 13.63 -6.48 -6.67
N THR A 113 14.40 -5.79 -5.84
CA THR A 113 14.04 -5.52 -4.44
C THR A 113 12.81 -4.61 -4.37
N LEU A 114 12.77 -3.56 -5.20
CA LEU A 114 11.61 -2.67 -5.28
C LEU A 114 10.35 -3.42 -5.74
N VAL A 115 10.46 -4.26 -6.76
CA VAL A 115 9.35 -5.11 -7.22
C VAL A 115 8.85 -6.02 -6.11
N ALA A 116 9.74 -6.69 -5.38
CA ALA A 116 9.36 -7.59 -4.29
C ALA A 116 8.59 -6.85 -3.18
N VAL A 117 9.09 -5.69 -2.73
CA VAL A 117 8.41 -4.92 -1.68
C VAL A 117 7.08 -4.36 -2.16
N VAL A 118 7.03 -3.84 -3.39
CA VAL A 118 5.80 -3.33 -4.01
C VAL A 118 4.76 -4.45 -4.16
N ALA A 119 5.16 -5.64 -4.60
CA ALA A 119 4.25 -6.77 -4.77
C ALA A 119 3.69 -7.26 -3.42
N VAL A 120 4.53 -7.41 -2.40
CA VAL A 120 4.04 -7.80 -1.06
C VAL A 120 3.10 -6.73 -0.50
N SER A 121 3.45 -5.45 -0.62
CA SER A 121 2.61 -4.35 -0.14
C SER A 121 1.26 -4.32 -0.87
N ALA A 122 1.27 -4.48 -2.19
CA ALA A 122 0.08 -4.52 -3.02
C ALA A 122 -0.85 -5.69 -2.67
N ALA A 123 -0.31 -6.89 -2.44
CA ALA A 123 -1.11 -8.05 -2.09
C ALA A 123 -1.83 -7.90 -0.73
N LEU A 124 -1.36 -7.01 0.15
CA LEU A 124 -2.03 -6.70 1.42
C LEU A 124 -3.22 -5.73 1.26
N HIS A 125 -3.28 -5.00 0.15
CA HIS A 125 -4.32 -4.00 -0.13
C HIS A 125 -5.47 -4.58 -0.97
N GLY A 126 -5.21 -5.63 -1.75
CA GLY A 126 -6.23 -6.34 -2.55
C GLY A 126 -6.96 -7.39 -1.75
#